data_AF-A0A7S3NEX8-F1
#
_entry.id   AF-A0A7S3NEX8-F1
#
_cell.length_a   1.000
_cell.length_b   1.000
_cell.length_c   1.000
_cell.angle_alpha   90.00
_cell.angle_beta   90.00
_cell.angle_gamma   90.00
#
_symmetry.space_group_name_H-M   'P 1'
#
loop_
_entity.id
_entity.type
_entity.pdbx_description
1 polymer ?
#
loop_
_entity_poly.entity_id
_entity_poly.type
_entity_poly.pdbx_seq_one_letter_code
_entity_poly.pdbx_strand_id
1 'polypeptide(L)'
;LKKEWFSLLGRELYYYRSKKESQHKNLYILVGVYIIKEEEELFQNELKLYPFTLVFPHKTRTFYLIKEDERDKWVSTLKQVVGYADFFDYYESGEIIGKGKFGVVKSAVHLKTGKQVAVKILQ
;
A
#
# COMPACT_ATOMS: atom_id res chain seq x y z
N LEU A 1 -16.02 15.89 6.08
CA LEU A 1 -14.58 15.56 5.90
C LEU A 1 -13.72 16.72 6.40
N LYS A 2 -12.59 16.46 7.03
CA LYS A 2 -11.67 17.50 7.54
C LYS A 2 -10.44 17.57 6.63
N LYS A 3 -10.07 18.77 6.19
CA LYS A 3 -8.85 18.99 5.40
C LYS A 3 -7.63 18.96 6.32
N GLU A 4 -6.66 18.14 5.96
CA GLU A 4 -5.45 17.88 6.74
C GLU A 4 -4.23 17.92 5.84
N TRP A 5 -3.05 18.21 6.42
CA TRP A 5 -1.80 18.29 5.67
C TRP A 5 -0.88 17.13 6.05
N PHE A 6 -0.39 16.42 5.04
CA PHE A 6 0.46 15.25 5.21
C PHE A 6 1.79 15.44 4.49
N SER A 7 2.87 14.92 5.09
CA SER A 7 4.21 14.88 4.49
C SER A 7 4.81 13.51 4.67
N LEU A 8 5.36 12.94 3.60
CA LEU A 8 6.05 11.66 3.63
C LEU A 8 7.57 11.91 3.66
N LEU A 9 8.25 11.37 4.67
CA LEU A 9 9.70 11.45 4.79
C LEU A 9 10.23 10.05 5.15
N GLY A 10 11.07 9.45 4.31
CA GLY A 10 11.48 8.07 4.51
C GLY A 10 10.26 7.14 4.61
N ARG A 11 10.14 6.36 5.70
CA ARG A 11 9.02 5.44 5.99
C ARG A 11 7.98 6.00 6.95
N GLU A 12 7.92 7.31 7.05
CA GLU A 12 7.17 8.02 8.06
C GLU A 12 6.21 9.02 7.40
N LEU A 13 4.92 8.91 7.73
CA LEU A 13 3.89 9.83 7.27
C LEU A 13 3.51 10.79 8.40
N TYR A 14 3.91 12.04 8.25
CA TYR A 14 3.69 13.13 9.21
C TYR A 14 2.35 13.81 8.95
N TYR A 15 1.63 14.12 10.03
CA TYR A 15 0.36 14.84 10.03
C TYR A 15 0.52 16.23 10.64
N TYR A 16 -0.02 17.24 9.97
CA TYR A 16 -0.05 18.64 10.42
C TYR A 16 -1.48 19.19 10.33
N ARG A 17 -1.83 20.14 11.20
CA ARG A 17 -3.14 20.79 11.15
C ARG A 17 -3.24 21.72 9.93
N SER A 18 -2.12 22.30 9.51
CA SER A 18 -2.02 23.12 8.29
C SER A 18 -0.61 23.12 7.72
N LYS A 19 -0.46 23.53 6.46
CA LYS A 19 0.82 23.66 5.76
C LYS A 19 1.82 24.63 6.42
N LYS A 20 1.34 25.57 7.24
CA LYS A 20 2.16 26.61 7.87
C LYS A 20 2.78 26.18 9.21
N GLU A 21 2.36 25.04 9.76
CA GLU A 21 2.88 24.57 11.04
C GLU A 21 4.26 23.92 10.86
N SER A 22 5.22 24.31 11.70
CA SER A 22 6.55 23.68 11.75
C SER A 22 6.56 22.37 12.53
N GLN A 23 5.65 22.20 13.48
CA GLN A 23 5.52 21.01 14.31
C GLN A 23 4.39 20.11 13.80
N HIS A 24 4.72 18.82 13.62
CA HIS A 24 3.72 17.81 13.31
C HIS A 24 2.85 17.53 14.55
N LYS A 25 1.60 17.18 14.30
CA LYS A 25 0.64 16.75 15.33
C LYS A 25 0.70 15.26 15.60
N ASN A 26 1.03 14.46 14.58
CA ASN A 26 1.13 13.02 14.70
C ASN A 26 2.05 12.44 13.62
N LEU A 27 2.43 11.17 13.81
CA LEU A 27 3.30 10.40 12.93
C LEU A 27 2.70 9.00 12.73
N TYR A 28 2.73 8.51 11.49
CA TYR A 28 2.45 7.11 11.17
C TYR A 28 3.72 6.42 10.67
N ILE A 29 4.12 5.34 11.33
CA ILE A 29 5.18 4.44 10.86
C ILE A 29 4.57 3.50 9.84
N LEU A 30 5.15 3.44 8.63
CA LEU A 30 4.59 2.69 7.51
C LEU A 30 5.15 1.26 7.37
N VAL A 31 5.95 0.80 8.34
CA VAL A 31 6.49 -0.57 8.35
C VAL A 31 5.34 -1.57 8.54
N GLY A 32 5.22 -2.53 7.62
CA GLY A 32 4.18 -3.56 7.66
C GLY A 32 2.77 -3.04 7.31
N VAL A 33 2.67 -1.84 6.71
CA VAL A 33 1.40 -1.27 6.26
C VAL A 33 1.10 -1.72 4.83
N TYR A 34 -0.13 -2.19 4.62
CA TYR A 34 -0.65 -2.46 3.28
C TYR A 34 -1.41 -1.24 2.75
N ILE A 35 -1.30 -0.99 1.45
CA ILE A 35 -1.95 0.14 0.78
C ILE A 35 -2.95 -0.40 -0.23
N ILE A 36 -4.22 -0.02 -0.04
CA ILE A 36 -5.32 -0.35 -0.94
C ILE A 36 -5.68 0.91 -1.73
N LYS A 37 -5.64 0.82 -3.06
CA LYS A 37 -6.22 1.83 -3.95
C LYS A 37 -7.71 1.54 -4.04
N GLU A 38 -8.54 2.47 -3.59
CA GLU A 38 -9.99 2.32 -3.58
C GLU A 38 -10.59 2.89 -4.88
N GLU A 39 -11.82 2.49 -5.21
CA GLU A 39 -12.58 3.11 -6.30
C GLU A 39 -13.05 4.52 -5.92
N GLU A 40 -13.36 5.32 -6.92
CA GLU A 40 -13.92 6.65 -6.72
C GLU A 40 -15.31 6.60 -6.05
N GLU A 41 -15.59 7.57 -5.17
CA GLU A 41 -16.88 7.67 -4.50
C GLU A 41 -17.45 9.09 -4.60
N LEU A 42 -18.78 9.19 -4.60
CA LEU A 42 -19.48 10.47 -4.55
C LEU A 42 -19.79 10.85 -3.10
N PHE A 43 -19.19 11.94 -2.63
CA PHE A 43 -19.52 12.54 -1.35
C PHE A 43 -20.69 13.52 -1.52
N GLN A 44 -21.79 13.24 -0.80
CA GLN A 44 -23.02 14.04 -0.84
C GLN A 44 -23.59 14.24 -2.27
N ASN A 45 -23.36 13.28 -3.17
CA ASN A 45 -23.79 13.30 -4.58
C ASN A 45 -23.25 14.47 -5.43
N GLU A 46 -22.30 15.26 -4.93
CA GLU A 46 -21.77 16.44 -5.64
C GLU A 46 -20.25 16.39 -5.82
N LEU A 47 -19.52 15.86 -4.83
CA LEU A 47 -18.07 15.87 -4.83
C LEU A 47 -17.52 14.48 -5.07
N LYS A 48 -16.84 14.30 -6.20
CA LYS A 48 -16.09 13.10 -6.51
C LYS A 48 -14.80 13.03 -5.69
N LEU A 49 -14.61 11.95 -4.96
CA LEU A 49 -13.42 11.68 -4.15
C LEU A 49 -12.70 10.44 -4.67
N TYR A 50 -11.38 10.45 -4.49
CA TYR A 50 -10.48 9.38 -4.87
C TYR A 50 -9.77 8.86 -3.61
N PRO A 51 -10.28 7.80 -2.99
CA PRO A 51 -9.74 7.28 -1.75
C PRO A 51 -8.54 6.34 -1.94
N PHE A 52 -7.77 6.21 -0.86
CA PHE A 52 -6.91 5.06 -0.63
C PHE A 52 -6.89 4.71 0.87
N THR A 53 -6.67 3.45 1.20
CA THR A 53 -6.67 2.95 2.58
C THR A 53 -5.29 2.45 2.98
N LEU A 54 -4.82 2.92 4.14
CA LEU A 54 -3.68 2.34 4.85
C LEU A 54 -4.21 1.31 5.85
N VAL A 55 -3.77 0.07 5.70
CA VAL A 55 -4.11 -1.04 6.60
C VAL A 55 -2.92 -1.29 7.51
N PHE A 56 -3.03 -0.82 8.75
CA PHE A 56 -2.09 -1.11 9.83
C PHE A 56 -2.51 -2.41 10.54
N PRO A 57 -1.60 -3.11 11.24
CA PRO A 57 -1.92 -4.36 11.94
C PRO A 57 -3.11 -4.28 12.92
N HIS A 58 -3.39 -3.10 13.48
CA HIS A 58 -4.42 -2.92 14.52
C HIS A 58 -5.55 -1.97 14.10
N LYS A 59 -5.48 -1.34 12.92
CA LYS A 59 -6.47 -0.36 12.45
C LYS A 59 -6.31 -0.06 10.97
N THR A 60 -7.39 0.40 10.34
CA THR A 60 -7.34 0.98 9.00
C THR A 60 -7.50 2.49 9.05
N ARG A 61 -7.02 3.18 8.01
CA ARG A 61 -7.26 4.62 7.82
C ARG A 61 -7.41 4.92 6.35
N THR A 62 -8.56 5.45 5.97
CA THR A 62 -8.86 5.87 4.59
C THR A 62 -8.60 7.37 4.44
N PHE A 63 -7.91 7.72 3.36
CA PHE A 63 -7.60 9.08 2.96
C PHE A 63 -8.35 9.39 1.69
N TYR A 64 -8.86 10.60 1.57
CA TYR A 64 -9.67 11.04 0.43
C TYR A 64 -8.99 12.20 -0.27
N LEU A 65 -8.81 12.08 -1.58
CA LEU A 65 -8.24 13.11 -2.41
C LEU A 65 -9.27 13.62 -3.42
N ILE A 66 -9.10 14.87 -3.83
CA ILE A 66 -10.01 15.52 -4.79
C ILE A 66 -9.62 15.16 -6.22
N LYS A 67 -8.35 14.83 -6.47
CA LYS A 67 -7.86 14.48 -7.79
C LYS A 67 -7.33 13.06 -7.84
N GLU A 68 -7.61 12.40 -8.96
CA GLU A 68 -7.20 11.03 -9.21
C GLU A 68 -5.68 10.88 -9.32
N ASP A 69 -5.04 11.79 -10.04
CA ASP A 69 -3.59 11.82 -10.27
C ASP A 69 -2.80 11.97 -8.96
N GLU A 70 -3.29 12.82 -8.05
CA GLU A 70 -2.71 12.97 -6.72
C GLU A 70 -2.84 11.67 -5.92
N ARG A 71 -4.02 11.02 -5.95
CA ARG A 71 -4.25 9.73 -5.27
C ARG A 71 -3.29 8.66 -5.81
N ASP A 72 -3.16 8.57 -7.12
CA ASP A 72 -2.29 7.58 -7.77
C ASP A 72 -0.81 7.82 -7.46
N LYS A 73 -0.38 9.08 -7.46
CA LYS A 73 0.96 9.48 -7.05
C LYS A 73 1.24 9.10 -5.59
N TRP A 74 0.30 9.35 -4.69
CA TRP A 74 0.42 8.97 -3.28
C TRP A 74 0.51 7.46 -3.11
N VAL A 75 -0.40 6.69 -3.71
CA VAL A 75 -0.40 5.22 -3.64
C VAL A 75 0.92 4.65 -4.17
N SER A 76 1.38 5.12 -5.34
CA SER A 76 2.64 4.70 -5.94
C SER A 76 3.84 4.97 -5.02
N THR A 77 3.94 6.20 -4.50
CA THR A 77 5.05 6.59 -3.62
C THR A 77 5.03 5.82 -2.30
N LEU A 78 3.85 5.63 -1.70
CA LEU A 78 3.70 4.87 -0.46
C LEU A 78 4.08 3.40 -0.64
N LYS A 79 3.63 2.77 -1.74
CA LYS A 79 4.02 1.38 -2.08
C LYS A 79 5.55 1.23 -2.18
N GLN A 80 6.22 2.16 -2.87
CA GLN A 80 7.69 2.15 -2.96
C GLN A 80 8.35 2.27 -1.58
N VAL A 81 7.87 3.19 -0.75
CA VAL A 81 8.44 3.47 0.57
C VAL A 81 8.29 2.32 1.56
N VAL A 82 7.12 1.67 1.59
CA VAL A 82 6.90 0.52 2.49
C VAL A 82 7.68 -0.72 2.06
N GLY A 83 8.34 -0.67 0.90
CA GLY A 83 8.97 -1.83 0.30
C GLY A 83 7.94 -2.84 -0.17
N TYR A 84 6.78 -2.36 -0.63
CA TYR A 84 5.75 -3.22 -1.22
C TYR A 84 6.35 -3.88 -2.44
N ALA A 85 6.54 -5.19 -2.34
CA ALA A 85 6.90 -6.05 -3.45
C ALA A 85 5.74 -7.04 -3.60
N ASP A 86 4.95 -6.88 -4.67
CA ASP A 86 4.00 -7.92 -5.02
C ASP A 86 4.80 -9.09 -5.58
N PHE A 87 4.49 -10.30 -5.12
CA PHE A 87 5.06 -11.51 -5.69
C PHE A 87 4.84 -11.56 -7.21
N PHE A 88 3.64 -11.18 -7.66
CA PHE A 88 3.23 -11.21 -9.06
C PHE A 88 3.91 -10.16 -9.93
N ASP A 89 4.55 -9.14 -9.34
CA ASP A 89 5.38 -8.18 -10.09
C ASP A 89 6.68 -8.81 -10.61
N TYR A 90 7.16 -9.88 -9.95
CA TYR A 90 8.47 -10.48 -10.23
C TYR A 90 8.39 -11.94 -10.67
N TYR A 91 7.30 -12.64 -10.36
CA TYR A 91 7.18 -14.07 -10.56
C TYR A 91 5.83 -14.47 -11.14
N GLU A 92 5.86 -15.46 -12.02
CA GLU A 92 4.69 -16.21 -12.46
C GLU A 92 4.52 -17.45 -11.57
N SER A 93 3.34 -17.61 -10.93
CA SER A 93 3.07 -18.76 -10.06
C SER A 93 2.79 -20.02 -10.89
N GLY A 94 3.48 -21.10 -10.58
CA GLY A 94 3.22 -22.43 -11.10
C GLY A 94 2.44 -23.33 -10.14
N GLU A 95 2.62 -24.64 -10.32
CA GLU A 95 1.92 -25.69 -9.59
C GLU A 95 2.42 -25.87 -8.15
N ILE A 96 1.63 -26.53 -7.31
CA ILE A 96 2.03 -26.92 -5.96
C ILE A 96 3.00 -28.10 -6.05
N ILE A 97 4.22 -27.92 -5.57
CA ILE A 97 5.28 -28.94 -5.55
C ILE A 97 5.51 -29.53 -4.16
N GLY A 98 4.92 -28.96 -3.11
CA GLY A 98 5.00 -29.51 -1.76
C GLY A 98 3.95 -28.93 -0.82
N LYS A 99 3.50 -29.73 0.14
CA LYS A 99 2.60 -29.31 1.23
C LYS A 99 3.17 -29.79 2.55
N GLY A 100 3.19 -28.93 3.56
CA GLY A 100 3.69 -29.27 4.90
C GLY A 100 2.92 -28.56 5.99
N LYS A 101 3.29 -28.83 7.25
CA LYS A 101 2.64 -28.26 8.45
C LYS A 101 2.59 -26.72 8.45
N PHE A 102 3.54 -26.06 7.80
CA PHE A 102 3.72 -24.60 7.83
C PHE A 102 3.38 -23.91 6.50
N GLY A 103 2.58 -24.56 5.66
CA GLY A 103 2.12 -23.99 4.39
C GLY A 103 2.51 -24.82 3.16
N VAL A 104 2.53 -24.16 2.01
CA VAL A 104 2.59 -24.79 0.69
C VAL A 104 3.80 -24.25 -0.10
N VAL A 105 4.47 -25.13 -0.83
CA VAL A 105 5.54 -24.75 -1.77
C VAL A 105 4.99 -24.87 -3.19
N LYS A 106 5.13 -23.80 -3.98
CA LYS A 106 4.80 -23.77 -5.41
C LYS A 106 6.06 -23.60 -6.26
N SER A 107 6.05 -24.12 -7.48
CA SER A 107 7.01 -23.68 -8.49
C SER A 107 6.67 -22.26 -8.94
N ALA A 108 7.66 -21.50 -9.38
CA ALA A 108 7.45 -20.19 -10.00
C ALA A 108 8.58 -19.87 -10.97
N VAL A 109 8.34 -18.92 -11.89
CA VAL A 109 9.34 -18.44 -12.83
C VAL A 109 9.59 -16.96 -12.59
N HIS A 110 10.85 -16.58 -12.38
CA HIS A 110 11.22 -15.17 -12.25
C HIS A 110 11.11 -14.48 -13.61
N LEU A 111 10.17 -13.54 -13.77
CA LEU A 111 9.81 -12.91 -15.05
C LEU A 111 11.02 -12.31 -15.80
N LYS A 112 11.91 -11.60 -15.09
CA LYS A 112 13.11 -10.98 -15.69
C LYS A 112 14.21 -11.96 -16.11
N THR A 113 14.40 -13.07 -15.39
CA THR A 113 15.58 -13.94 -15.58
C THR A 113 15.22 -15.29 -16.21
N GLY A 114 13.93 -15.63 -16.27
CA GLY A 114 13.45 -16.94 -16.71
C GLY A 114 13.81 -18.09 -15.77
N LYS A 115 14.46 -17.82 -14.62
CA LYS A 115 14.87 -18.87 -13.68
C LYS A 115 13.66 -19.47 -12.99
N GLN A 116 13.57 -20.79 -13.00
CA GLN A 116 12.65 -21.53 -12.16
C GLN A 116 13.10 -21.48 -10.71
N VAL A 117 12.16 -21.23 -9.82
CA VAL A 117 12.35 -21.16 -8.36
C VAL A 117 11.24 -21.90 -7.64
N ALA A 118 11.46 -22.20 -6.36
CA ALA A 118 10.43 -22.69 -5.46
C ALA A 118 10.03 -21.57 -4.48
N VAL A 119 8.73 -21.34 -4.32
CA VAL A 119 8.16 -20.28 -3.49
C VAL A 119 7.39 -20.92 -2.35
N LYS A 120 7.82 -20.64 -1.11
CA LYS A 120 7.14 -21.13 0.09
C LYS A 120 6.13 -20.09 0.56
N ILE A 121 4.85 -20.46 0.49
CA ILE A 121 3.71 -19.68 0.97
C ILE A 121 3.42 -20.13 2.39
N LEU A 122 3.63 -19.24 3.34
CA LEU A 122 3.30 -19.46 4.76
C LEU A 122 1.81 -19.15 4.97
N GLN A 123 1.12 -19.98 5.76
CA GLN A 123 -0.26 -19.76 6.23
C GLN A 123 -0.26 -19.45 7.72
#